data_AF-A0A671QTL4-F1
#
_entry.id   AF-A0A671QTL4-F1
#
_cell.length_a   1.000
_cell.length_b   1.000
_cell.length_c   1.000
_cell.angle_alpha   90.00
_cell.angle_beta   90.00
_cell.angle_gamma   90.00
#
_symmetry.space_group_name_H-M   'P 1'
#
loop_
_entity.id
_entity.type
_entity.pdbx_description
1 polymer ?
#
loop_
_entity_poly.entity_id
_entity_poly.type
_entity_poly.pdbx_seq_one_letter_code
_entity_poly.pdbx_strand_id
1 'polypeptide(L)' 'MEVLGRKLENELPDETRVIACRFPFPDWTPTATEGEGLDQTWAYDMDAIRKPRLPP' A
#
# COMPACT_ATOMS: atom_id res chain seq x y z
N MET A 1 -12.47 1.31 -1.32
CA MET A 1 -11.11 1.47 -1.87
C MET A 1 -10.70 0.34 -2.82
N GLU A 2 -11.41 -0.79 -2.86
CA GLU A 2 -11.08 -1.96 -3.72
C GLU A 2 -10.84 -1.62 -5.20
N VAL A 3 -11.71 -0.81 -5.81
CA VAL A 3 -11.57 -0.40 -7.23
C VAL A 3 -10.30 0.44 -7.46
N LEU A 4 -9.97 1.33 -6.52
CA LEU A 4 -8.77 2.15 -6.62
C LEU A 4 -7.52 1.30 -6.44
N GLY A 5 -7.50 0.38 -5.47
CA GLY A 5 -6.37 -0.53 -5.25
C GLY A 5 -6.03 -1.30 -6.52
N ARG A 6 -7.03 -1.95 -7.13
CA ARG A 6 -6.85 -2.67 -8.41
C ARG A 6 -6.34 -1.78 -9.55
N LYS A 7 -6.81 -0.54 -9.65
CA LYS A 7 -6.34 0.40 -10.68
C LYS A 7 -4.86 0.74 -10.48
N LEU A 8 -4.45 1.04 -9.26
CA LEU A 8 -3.06 1.36 -8.92
C LEU A 8 -2.14 0.14 -9.14
N GLU A 9 -2.60 -1.06 -8.75
CA GLU A 9 -1.92 -2.34 -9.01
C GLU A 9 -1.73 -2.66 -10.51
N ASN A 10 -2.56 -2.13 -11.39
CA ASN A 10 -2.43 -2.37 -12.83
C ASN A 10 -1.59 -1.29 -13.54
N GLU A 11 -1.59 -0.06 -13.02
CA GLU A 11 -1.06 1.10 -13.75
C GLU A 11 0.27 1.64 -13.21
N LEU A 12 0.58 1.44 -11.91
CA LEU A 12 1.80 1.99 -11.33
C LEU A 12 3.04 1.12 -11.59
N PRO A 13 4.23 1.69 -11.85
CA PRO A 13 5.49 0.95 -11.88
C PRO A 13 5.84 0.26 -10.54
N ASP A 14 6.69 -0.77 -10.58
CA ASP A 14 7.14 -1.51 -9.37
C ASP A 14 7.89 -0.59 -8.38
N GLU A 15 8.60 0.43 -8.86
CA GLU A 15 9.39 1.36 -8.06
C GLU A 15 8.56 2.49 -7.41
N THR A 16 7.22 2.42 -7.55
CA THR A 16 6.33 3.44 -7.01
C THR A 16 5.99 3.18 -5.56
N ARG A 17 5.97 4.24 -4.75
CA ARG A 17 5.41 4.24 -3.40
C ARG A 17 4.10 5.00 -3.35
N VAL A 18 3.04 4.35 -2.86
CA VAL A 18 1.73 4.94 -2.60
C VAL A 18 1.64 5.30 -1.12
N ILE A 19 1.21 6.53 -0.83
CA ILE A 19 0.95 6.99 0.53
C ILE A 19 -0.55 7.25 0.70
N ALA A 20 -1.17 6.66 1.71
CA ALA A 20 -2.57 6.88 2.06
C ALA A 20 -2.68 7.41 3.50
N CYS A 21 -3.44 8.49 3.68
CA CYS A 21 -3.79 9.02 5.01
C CYS A 21 -5.25 8.67 5.33
N ARG A 22 -5.55 8.44 6.62
CA ARG A 22 -6.89 8.12 7.18
C ARG A 22 -7.53 6.79 6.76
N PHE A 23 -7.39 6.39 5.50
CA PHE A 23 -8.04 5.20 4.95
C PHE A 23 -7.01 4.29 4.30
N PRO A 24 -6.62 3.18 4.94
CA PRO A 24 -5.71 2.21 4.34
C PRO A 24 -6.37 1.46 3.17
N PHE A 25 -5.54 0.89 2.31
CA PHE A 25 -5.98 -0.11 1.33
C PHE A 25 -6.19 -1.46 2.05
N PRO A 26 -7.40 -2.05 2.04
CA PRO A 26 -7.70 -3.25 2.83
C PRO A 26 -6.89 -4.48 2.45
N ASP A 27 -6.60 -4.63 1.15
CA ASP A 27 -5.96 -5.83 0.59
C ASP A 27 -4.43 -5.69 0.50
N TRP A 28 -3.89 -4.55 0.90
CA TRP A 28 -2.46 -4.25 0.81
C TRP A 28 -1.80 -4.28 2.18
N THR A 29 -0.66 -4.95 2.26
CA THR A 29 0.18 -4.90 3.47
C THR A 29 1.07 -3.66 3.40
N PRO A 30 0.99 -2.73 4.36
CA PRO A 30 1.84 -1.54 4.38
C PRO A 30 3.29 -1.92 4.66
N THR A 31 4.23 -1.26 3.97
CA THR A 31 5.66 -1.41 4.23
C THR A 31 6.14 -0.51 5.36
N ALA A 32 5.42 0.57 5.64
CA ALA A 32 5.61 1.41 6.81
C ALA A 32 4.28 2.08 7.21
N THR A 33 4.17 2.43 8.48
CA THR A 33 3.04 3.19 9.03
C THR A 33 3.55 4.26 9.98
N GLU A 34 3.00 5.46 9.90
CA GLU A 34 3.41 6.61 10.72
C GLU A 34 2.16 7.34 11.26
N GLY A 35 2.26 7.90 12.47
CA GLY A 35 1.15 8.56 13.15
C GLY A 35 0.17 7.60 13.86
N GLU A 36 -0.87 8.18 14.48
CA GLU A 36 -1.84 7.44 15.29
C GLU A 36 -3.27 7.94 15.06
N GLY A 37 -4.25 7.05 15.22
CA GLY A 37 -5.67 7.38 15.11
C GLY A 37 -6.03 8.00 13.75
N LEU A 38 -6.60 9.22 13.77
CA LEU A 38 -7.03 9.93 12.56
C LEU A 38 -5.87 10.46 11.71
N ASP A 39 -4.69 10.60 12.31
CA ASP A 39 -3.49 11.08 11.63
C ASP A 39 -2.59 9.94 11.14
N GLN A 40 -3.06 8.69 11.30
CA GLN A 40 -2.32 7.53 10.82
C GLN A 40 -2.24 7.52 9.28
N THR A 41 -1.03 7.19 8.81
CA THR A 41 -0.65 7.15 7.41
C THR A 41 0.05 5.83 7.10
N TRP A 42 -0.19 5.30 5.91
CA TRP A 42 0.34 4.03 5.43
C TRP A 42 1.13 4.24 4.15
N ALA A 43 2.31 3.62 4.07
CA ALA A 43 3.12 3.55 2.87
C ALA A 43 3.05 2.14 2.27
N TYR A 44 2.96 2.07 0.95
CA TYR A 44 2.90 0.83 0.20
C TYR A 44 3.87 0.91 -0.97
N ASP A 45 4.80 -0.05 -1.06
CA ASP A 45 5.68 -0.19 -2.21
C ASP A 45 5.08 -1.19 -3.20
N MET A 46 4.93 -0.77 -4.46
CA MET A 46 4.25 -1.60 -5.46
C MET A 46 5.00 -2.92 -5.73
N ASP A 47 6.34 -2.93 -5.60
CA ASP A 47 7.14 -4.15 -5.68
C ASP A 47 6.74 -5.17 -4.61
N ALA A 48 6.55 -4.73 -3.36
CA ALA A 48 6.19 -5.57 -2.21
C ALA A 48 4.72 -6.03 -2.28
N ILE A 49 3.83 -5.21 -2.84
CA ILE A 49 2.43 -5.58 -3.07
C ILE A 49 2.32 -6.70 -4.11
N ARG A 50 3.05 -6.61 -5.23
CA ARG A 50 3.00 -7.61 -6.31
C ARG A 50 3.85 -8.85 -6.04
N LYS A 51 4.96 -8.69 -5.33
CA LYS A 51 5.91 -9.76 -4.99
C LYS A 51 6.04 -9.82 -3.48
N PRO A 52 4.99 -10.28 -2.77
CA PRO A 52 5.09 -10.45 -1.33
C PRO A 52 6.25 -11.42 -1.05
N ARG A 53 7.20 -10.99 -0.22
CA ARG A 53 8.29 -11.87 0.23
C ARG A 53 7.64 -13.08 0.89
N LEU A 54 7.80 -14.27 0.30
CA LEU A 54 7.40 -15.50 0.98
C LEU A 54 8.22 -15.62 2.27
N PRO A 55 7.59 -16.03 3.39
CA PRO A 55 8.35 -16.40 4.58
C PRO A 55 9.29 -17.58 4.24
N PRO A 56 10.46 -17.67 4.91
CA PRO A 56 11.44 -18.75 4.70
C PRO A 56 10.89 -20.13 5.05
#